data_AF-A0A1B8R4Z0-F1
#
_entry.id   AF-A0A1B8R4Z0-F1
#
_cell.length_a   1.000
_cell.length_b   1.000
_cell.length_c   1.000
_cell.angle_alpha   90.00
_cell.angle_beta   90.00
_cell.angle_gamma   90.00
#
_symmetry.space_group_name_H-M   'P 1'
#
loop_
_entity.id
_entity.type
_entity.pdbx_description
1 polymer ?
#
loop_
_entity_poly.entity_id
_entity_poly.type
_entity_poly.pdbx_seq_one_letter_code
_entity_poly.pdbx_strand_id
1 'polypeptide(L)'
;MKSYFLEGLRDVAIVRNELSRLLPNGVDPWLLIAADPYPLAYFTVIASEEDAPSIQADLSGRHYDQDGAVLEILRELQKRVGGVVRDDNDNRL
;
A
#
# COMPACT_ATOMS: atom_id res chain seq x y z
N MET A 1 -2.87 -15.29 -1.03
CA MET A 1 -1.97 -14.12 -0.94
C MET A 1 -2.69 -13.10 -0.08
N LYS A 2 -2.02 -12.49 0.90
CA LYS A 2 -2.66 -11.53 1.81
C LYS A 2 -2.53 -10.15 1.19
N SER A 3 -3.62 -9.39 1.17
CA SER A 3 -3.65 -8.06 0.60
C SER A 3 -4.28 -7.07 1.57
N TYR A 4 -3.82 -5.83 1.50
CA TYR A 4 -4.35 -4.72 2.27
C TYR A 4 -4.64 -3.55 1.35
N PHE A 5 -5.62 -2.75 1.73
CA PHE A 5 -6.11 -1.66 0.90
C PHE A 5 -6.07 -0.35 1.69
N LEU A 6 -5.66 0.74 1.05
CA LEU A 6 -5.94 2.10 1.52
C LEU A 6 -6.93 2.73 0.54
N GLU A 7 -8.17 2.89 0.98
CA GLU A 7 -9.31 3.30 0.15
C GLU A 7 -9.79 4.72 0.46
N GLY A 8 -10.61 5.27 -0.45
CA GLY A 8 -11.23 6.58 -0.26
C GLY A 8 -10.27 7.74 -0.49
N LEU A 9 -9.28 7.55 -1.37
CA LEU A 9 -8.30 8.58 -1.72
C LEU A 9 -8.91 9.57 -2.72
N ARG A 10 -8.38 10.79 -2.76
CA ARG A 10 -8.96 11.88 -3.57
C ARG A 10 -8.10 12.30 -4.76
N ASP A 11 -6.79 12.16 -4.65
CA ASP A 11 -5.86 12.67 -5.64
C ASP A 11 -4.73 11.66 -5.88
N VAL A 12 -4.74 11.03 -7.06
CA VAL A 12 -3.75 10.04 -7.49
C VAL A 12 -2.35 10.63 -7.52
N ALA A 13 -2.17 11.87 -7.94
CA ALA A 13 -0.85 12.49 -8.05
C ALA A 13 -0.23 12.71 -6.67
N ILE A 14 -1.02 13.18 -5.69
CA ILE A 14 -0.57 13.31 -4.30
C ILE A 14 -0.25 11.94 -3.70
N VAL A 15 -1.09 10.93 -3.94
CA VAL A 15 -0.88 9.56 -3.46
C VAL A 15 0.42 8.98 -3.98
N ARG A 16 0.68 9.07 -5.30
CA ARG A 16 1.92 8.58 -5.91
C ARG A 16 3.15 9.31 -5.39
N ASN A 17 3.05 10.62 -5.14
CA ASN A 17 4.15 11.41 -4.58
C ASN A 17 4.48 10.97 -3.15
N GLU A 18 3.49 10.84 -2.26
CA GLU A 18 3.72 10.40 -0.88
C GLU A 18 4.20 8.94 -0.82
N LEU A 19 3.68 8.06 -1.68
CA LEU A 19 4.15 6.67 -1.78
C LEU A 19 5.62 6.61 -2.25
N SER A 20 6.01 7.44 -3.22
CA SER A 20 7.41 7.53 -3.69
C SER A 20 8.34 8.13 -2.63
N ARG A 21 7.84 8.96 -1.72
CA ARG A 21 8.63 9.48 -0.59
C ARG A 21 8.90 8.39 0.45
N LEU A 22 7.93 7.51 0.70
CA LEU A 22 8.07 6.42 1.65
C LEU A 22 8.85 5.23 1.09
N LEU A 23 8.69 4.96 -0.21
CA LEU A 23 9.33 3.84 -0.92
C LEU A 23 10.12 4.35 -2.14
N PRO A 24 11.26 5.04 -1.96
CA PRO A 24 11.95 5.73 -3.04
C PRO A 24 12.61 4.82 -4.09
N ASN A 25 12.75 3.52 -3.81
CA ASN A 25 13.53 2.59 -4.62
C ASN A 25 12.71 1.83 -5.68
N GLY A 26 11.44 2.21 -5.88
CA GLY A 26 10.58 1.63 -6.91
C GLY A 26 9.48 2.60 -7.29
N VAL A 27 8.93 2.45 -8.49
CA VAL A 27 7.77 3.22 -8.96
C VAL A 27 6.86 2.26 -9.72
N ASP A 28 5.67 2.04 -9.17
CA ASP A 28 4.53 1.37 -9.80
C ASP A 28 4.83 -0.03 -10.45
N PRO A 29 4.90 -1.11 -9.64
CA PRO A 29 4.62 -1.13 -8.20
C PRO A 29 5.80 -0.59 -7.37
N TRP A 30 5.47 0.06 -6.26
CA TRP A 30 6.46 0.40 -5.23
C TRP A 30 6.77 -0.85 -4.41
N LEU A 31 8.04 -1.06 -4.12
CA LEU A 31 8.51 -2.26 -3.43
C LEU A 31 8.93 -1.92 -2.00
N LEU A 32 8.38 -2.65 -1.05
CA LEU A 32 8.94 -2.75 0.29
C LEU A 32 9.85 -3.99 0.31
N ILE A 33 11.16 -3.77 0.47
CA ILE A 33 12.15 -4.84 0.52
C ILE A 33 12.37 -5.25 1.98
N ALA A 34 12.44 -6.56 2.24
CA ALA A 34 12.77 -7.08 3.56
C ALA A 34 14.26 -6.84 3.91
N ALA A 35 14.71 -7.35 5.05
CA ALA A 35 16.14 -7.40 5.36
C ALA A 35 16.92 -8.36 4.44
N ASP A 36 16.21 -9.29 3.81
CA ASP A 36 16.72 -10.17 2.76
C ASP A 36 16.52 -9.52 1.37
N PRO A 37 17.16 -10.01 0.29
CA PRO A 37 17.07 -9.37 -1.03
C PRO A 37 15.69 -9.57 -1.71
N TYR A 38 14.71 -10.15 -1.02
CA TYR A 38 13.39 -10.44 -1.59
C TYR A 38 12.37 -9.36 -1.19
N PRO A 39 11.41 -9.02 -2.07
CA PRO A 39 10.32 -8.13 -1.74
C PRO A 39 9.44 -8.70 -0.62
N LEU A 40 9.14 -7.86 0.36
CA LEU A 40 8.16 -8.12 1.41
C LEU A 40 6.75 -7.83 0.88
N ALA A 41 6.56 -6.69 0.22
CA ALA A 41 5.27 -6.32 -0.36
C ALA A 41 5.39 -5.43 -1.60
N TYR A 42 4.34 -5.45 -2.41
CA TYR A 42 4.16 -4.66 -3.62
C TYR A 42 2.99 -3.71 -3.41
N PHE A 43 3.19 -2.42 -3.70
CA PHE A 43 2.16 -1.40 -3.58
C PHE A 43 1.80 -0.88 -4.96
N THR A 44 0.53 -1.02 -5.33
CA THR A 44 -0.01 -0.57 -6.62
C THR A 44 -1.08 0.48 -6.37
N VAL A 45 -1.04 1.58 -7.13
CA VAL A 45 -2.11 2.58 -7.10
C VAL A 45 -3.18 2.15 -8.09
N ILE A 46 -4.38 1.88 -7.60
CA ILE A 46 -5.55 1.56 -8.42
C ILE A 46 -6.30 2.86 -8.64
N ALA A 47 -6.31 3.31 -9.89
CA ALA A 47 -7.08 4.47 -10.33
C ALA A 47 -8.17 4.01 -11.30
N SER A 48 -9.41 4.34 -11.00
CA SER A 48 -10.59 4.11 -11.85
C SER A 48 -11.28 5.46 -12.10
N GLU A 49 -11.97 5.59 -13.24
CA GLU A 49 -12.81 6.77 -13.50
C GLU A 49 -14.11 6.73 -12.68
N GLU A 50 -14.54 5.54 -12.25
CA GLU A 50 -15.82 5.32 -11.56
C GLU A 50 -15.68 5.24 -10.04
N ASP A 51 -14.49 4.88 -9.54
CA ASP A 51 -14.23 4.68 -8.11
C ASP A 51 -13.18 5.66 -7.57
N ALA A 52 -13.29 5.96 -6.27
CA ALA A 52 -12.24 6.67 -5.58
C ALA A 52 -10.92 5.87 -5.68
N PRO A 53 -9.79 6.51 -6.01
CA PRO A 53 -8.51 5.84 -6.06
C PRO A 53 -8.19 5.10 -4.75
N SER A 54 -7.44 4.01 -4.88
CA SER A 54 -6.96 3.23 -3.75
C SER A 54 -5.52 2.78 -3.95
N ILE A 55 -4.92 2.31 -2.87
CA ILE A 55 -3.64 1.58 -2.91
C ILE A 55 -3.93 0.15 -2.51
N GLN A 56 -3.51 -0.80 -3.34
CA GLN A 56 -3.45 -2.21 -2.98
C GLN A 56 -2.01 -2.55 -2.59
N ALA A 57 -1.84 -3.16 -1.43
CA ALA A 57 -0.58 -3.68 -0.93
C ALA A 57 -0.66 -5.20 -0.87
N ASP A 58 0.09 -5.87 -1.75
CA ASP A 58 0.15 -7.32 -1.84
C ASP A 58 1.37 -7.85 -1.08
N LEU A 59 1.13 -8.64 -0.05
CA LEU A 59 2.18 -9.25 0.75
C LEU A 59 2.75 -10.48 0.04
N SER A 60 4.08 -10.54 -0.03
CA SER A 60 4.82 -11.71 -0.50
C SER A 60 4.48 -12.93 0.34
N GLY A 61 4.15 -14.05 -0.30
CA GLY A 61 3.86 -15.31 0.41
C GLY A 61 5.06 -15.84 1.22
N ARG A 62 6.28 -15.39 0.92
CA ARG A 62 7.50 -15.73 1.68
C ARG A 62 7.59 -15.01 3.02
N HIS A 63 6.84 -13.93 3.18
CA HIS A 63 6.86 -13.05 4.36
C HIS A 63 5.45 -12.87 4.93
N TYR A 64 4.63 -13.93 4.91
CA TYR A 64 3.21 -13.90 5.30
C TYR A 64 2.96 -13.31 6.70
N ASP A 65 3.86 -13.57 7.66
CA ASP A 65 3.75 -13.11 9.04
C ASP A 65 4.41 -11.73 9.30
N GLN A 66 4.87 -11.03 8.25
CA GLN A 66 5.56 -9.74 8.35
C GLN A 66 4.71 -8.56 7.87
N ASP A 67 3.39 -8.69 7.98
CA ASP A 67 2.43 -7.68 7.58
C ASP A 67 2.48 -6.38 8.40
N GLY A 68 3.05 -6.41 9.60
CA GLY A 68 3.24 -5.22 10.44
C GLY A 68 3.93 -4.07 9.70
N ALA A 69 4.99 -4.37 8.94
CA ALA A 69 5.70 -3.35 8.14
C ALA A 69 4.84 -2.79 7.00
N VAL A 70 3.99 -3.61 6.39
CA VAL A 70 3.05 -3.17 5.35
C VAL A 70 2.01 -2.23 5.95
N LEU A 71 1.43 -2.62 7.09
CA LEU A 71 0.43 -1.82 7.80
C LEU A 71 1.00 -0.50 8.32
N GLU A 72 2.27 -0.48 8.73
CA GLU A 72 2.96 0.77 9.10
C GLU A 72 3.04 1.74 7.92
N ILE A 73 3.43 1.28 6.73
CA ILE A 73 3.46 2.11 5.52
C ILE A 73 2.06 2.62 5.17
N LEU A 74 1.04 1.75 5.17
CA LEU A 74 -0.34 2.15 4.86
C LEU A 74 -0.91 3.15 5.87
N ARG A 75 -0.64 2.98 7.17
CA ARG A 75 -1.04 3.93 8.21
C ARG A 75 -0.32 5.26 8.09
N GLU A 76 0.95 5.24 7.70
CA GLU A 76 1.70 6.48 7.46
C GLU A 76 1.17 7.23 6.24
N LEU A 77 0.82 6.52 5.16
CA LEU A 77 0.10 7.11 4.02
C LEU A 77 -1.26 7.65 4.44
N GLN A 78 -2.03 6.90 5.23
CA GLN A 78 -3.33 7.32 5.71
C GLN A 78 -3.29 8.67 6.45
N LYS A 79 -2.26 8.91 7.28
CA LYS A 79 -2.08 10.20 7.96
C LYS A 79 -1.83 11.36 6.99
N ARG A 80 -1.23 11.09 5.83
CA ARG A 80 -0.78 12.09 4.84
C ARG A 80 -1.86 12.40 3.80
N VAL A 81 -2.55 11.37 3.33
CA VAL A 81 -3.51 11.47 2.23
C VAL A 81 -4.95 11.14 2.63
N GLY A 82 -5.19 10.76 3.88
CA GLY A 82 -6.49 10.33 4.39
C GLY A 82 -6.82 8.89 4.00
N GLY A 83 -8.12 8.56 3.99
CA GLY A 83 -8.61 7.25 3.60
C GLY A 83 -8.79 6.26 4.75
N VAL A 84 -9.09 5.02 4.39
CA VAL A 84 -9.38 3.93 5.32
C VAL A 84 -8.54 2.70 4.95
N VAL A 85 -7.83 2.15 5.94
CA VAL A 85 -7.10 0.90 5.76
C VAL A 85 -8.05 -0.29 5.95
N ARG A 86 -8.00 -1.25 5.03
CA ARG A 86 -8.78 -2.49 5.08
C ARG A 86 -7.95 -3.74 4.78
N ASP A 87 -8.41 -4.89 5.24
CA ASP A 87 -7.91 -6.20 4.83
C ASP A 87 -8.68 -6.79 3.63
N ASP A 88 -8.29 -7.99 3.22
CA ASP A 88 -8.88 -8.78 2.14
C ASP A 88 -10.30 -9.31 2.45
N ASN A 89 -10.77 -9.17 3.68
CA ASN A 89 -12.12 -9.52 4.11
C ASN A 89 -13.01 -8.28 4.31
N ASP A 90 -12.58 -7.12 3.80
CA ASP A 90 -13.26 -5.82 3.95
C ASP A 90 -13.35 -5.32 5.41
N ASN A 91 -12.56 -5.88 6.32
CA ASN A 91 -12.50 -5.38 7.70
C ASN A 91 -11.67 -4.11 7.75
N ARG A 92 -12.18 -3.09 8.45
CA ARG A 92 -11.46 -1.85 8.72
C ARG A 92 -10.40 -2.04 9.81
N LEU A 93 -9.20 -1.51 9.58
CA LEU A 93 -8.01 -1.63 10.45
C LEU A 93 -7.48 -0.29 11.02
#